data_AF-A0A4Q2T866-F1
#
_entry.id   AF-A0A4Q2T866-F1
#
_cell.length_a   1.000
_cell.length_b   1.000
_cell.length_c   1.000
_cell.angle_alpha   90.00
_cell.angle_beta   90.00
_cell.angle_gamma   90.00
#
_symmetry.space_group_name_H-M   'P 1'
#
loop_
_entity.id
_entity.type
_entity.pdbx_description
1 polymer ?
#
loop_
_entity_poly.entity_id
_entity_poly.type
_entity_poly.pdbx_seq_one_letter_code
_entity_poly.pdbx_strand_id
1 'polypeptide(L)' 'MADGNLVPAERKALARLMRLALSGPMRIAGEEGGACRLSGSGGEIALSERLLRLAVARGLLKRRGRAIVAGNEALEETAG' A
#
# COMPACT_ATOMS: atom_id res chain seq x y z
N MET A 1 -1.76 -1.32 21.94
CA MET A 1 -1.81 -0.19 20.99
C MET A 1 -0.39 0.01 20.48
N ALA A 2 -0.10 -0.32 19.22
CA ALA A 2 1.27 -0.26 18.71
C ALA A 2 1.61 1.17 18.26
N ASP A 3 1.95 2.02 19.23
CA ASP A 3 2.66 3.29 18.99
C ASP A 3 4.12 3.01 18.61
N GLY A 4 4.30 2.30 17.50
CA GLY A 4 5.60 2.12 16.87
C GLY A 4 5.86 3.32 15.99
N ASN A 5 6.57 4.32 16.51
CA ASN A 5 6.96 5.48 15.73
C ASN A 5 7.70 5.01 14.47
N LEU A 6 7.17 5.32 13.28
CA LEU A 6 7.76 4.87 12.01
C LEU A 6 9.18 5.42 11.90
N VAL A 7 10.16 4.53 11.70
CA VAL A 7 11.53 4.97 11.44
C VAL A 7 11.58 5.74 10.11
N PRO A 8 12.58 6.62 9.88
CA PRO A 8 12.62 7.46 8.69
C PRO A 8 12.50 6.69 7.37
N ALA A 9 13.11 5.50 7.29
CA ALA A 9 13.02 4.62 6.13
C ALA A 9 11.58 4.11 5.88
N GLU A 10 10.88 3.69 6.94
CA GLU A 10 9.50 3.24 6.88
C GLU A 10 8.56 4.38 6.45
N ARG A 11 8.79 5.58 6.97
CA ARG A 11 8.00 6.77 6.61
C ARG A 11 8.19 7.16 5.14
N LYS A 12 9.42 7.09 4.63
CA LYS A 12 9.73 7.32 3.20
C LYS A 12 9.08 6.26 2.31
N ALA A 13 9.12 4.99 2.72
CA ALA A 13 8.48 3.89 1.99
C ALA A 13 6.95 4.06 1.93
N LEU A 14 6.32 4.43 3.05
CA LEU A 14 4.88 4.69 3.11
C LEU A 14 4.47 5.87 2.22
N ALA A 15 5.22 6.98 2.25
CA ALA A 15 4.95 8.12 1.39
C ALA A 15 5.07 7.78 -0.10
N ARG A 16 6.09 6.99 -0.46
CA ARG A 16 6.26 6.52 -1.85
C ARG A 16 5.13 5.60 -2.27
N LEU A 17 4.71 4.67 -1.41
CA LEU A 17 3.57 3.79 -1.62
C LEU A 17 2.29 4.59 -1.87
N MET A 18 1.97 5.57 -1.02
CA MET A 18 0.79 6.41 -1.22
C MET A 18 0.86 7.18 -2.54
N ARG A 19 2.02 7.74 -2.90
CA ARG A 19 2.18 8.46 -4.18
C ARG A 19 1.95 7.55 -5.38
N LEU A 20 2.46 6.31 -5.33
CA LEU A 20 2.24 5.32 -6.39
C LEU A 20 0.77 4.92 -6.48
N ALA A 21 0.13 4.65 -5.34
CA ALA A 21 -1.27 4.25 -5.28
C ALA A 21 -2.25 5.40 -5.59
N LEU A 22 -1.84 6.66 -5.47
CA LEU A 22 -2.58 7.84 -5.96
C LEU A 22 -2.45 8.03 -7.48
N SER A 23 -1.47 7.38 -8.11
CA SER A 23 -1.34 7.37 -9.58
C SER A 23 -2.17 6.26 -10.22
N GLY A 24 -2.98 5.55 -9.44
CA GLY A 24 -3.83 4.45 -9.84
C GLY A 24 -3.61 3.16 -9.05
N PRO A 25 -4.43 2.12 -9.31
CA PRO A 25 -4.38 0.85 -8.60
C PRO A 25 -3.03 0.15 -8.76
N MET A 26 -2.47 -0.31 -7.65
CA MET A 26 -1.31 -1.18 -7.62
C MET A 26 -1.74 -2.64 -7.51
N ARG A 27 -0.92 -3.59 -7.96
CA ARG A 27 -1.14 -5.04 -7.86
C ARG A 27 -0.02 -5.69 -7.09
N ILE A 28 -0.34 -6.74 -6.34
CA ILE A 28 0.66 -7.59 -5.70
C ILE A 28 1.37 -8.38 -6.81
N ALA A 29 2.64 -8.07 -7.03
CA ALA A 29 3.49 -8.72 -8.03
C ALA A 29 4.20 -9.96 -7.45
N GLY A 30 4.41 -10.01 -6.13
CA GLY A 30 5.00 -11.15 -5.45
C GLY A 30 5.19 -10.91 -3.96
N GLU A 31 5.32 -11.99 -3.20
CA GLU A 31 5.62 -11.96 -1.77
C GLU A 31 6.83 -12.86 -1.53
N GLU A 32 7.94 -12.28 -1.08
CA GLU A 32 9.19 -12.99 -0.85
C GLU A 32 9.88 -12.48 0.42
N GLY A 33 10.33 -13.40 1.28
CA GLY A 33 11.16 -13.06 2.44
C GLY A 33 10.54 -12.06 3.45
N GLY A 34 9.21 -12.02 3.58
CA GLY A 34 8.51 -11.07 4.46
C GLY A 34 8.31 -9.66 3.86
N ALA A 35 8.61 -9.49 2.58
CA ALA A 35 8.31 -8.29 1.80
C ALA A 35 7.27 -8.58 0.72
N CYS A 36 6.32 -7.66 0.57
CA CYS A 36 5.33 -7.64 -0.50
C CYS A 36 5.79 -6.66 -1.58
N ARG A 37 5.93 -7.14 -2.82
CA ARG A 37 6.24 -6.30 -3.98
C ARG A 37 4.92 -5.89 -4.64
N LEU A 38 4.75 -4.58 -4.79
CA LEU A 38 3.62 -3.96 -5.46
C LEU A 38 4.08 -3.32 -6.77
N SER A 39 3.32 -3.52 -7.83
CA SER A 39 3.56 -2.96 -9.16
C SER A 39 2.32 -2.23 -9.65
N GLY A 40 2.47 -1.03 -10.20
CA GLY A 40 1.38 -0.23 -10.74
C GLY A 40 1.88 0.74 -11.80
N SER A 41 0.99 1.58 -12.32
CA SER A 41 1.30 2.52 -13.40
C SER A 41 2.43 3.51 -13.05
N GLY A 42 2.55 3.89 -11.78
CA GLY A 42 3.62 4.75 -11.28
C GLY A 42 4.96 4.03 -11.03
N GLY A 43 5.02 2.71 -11.24
CA GLY A 43 6.19 1.87 -11.02
C GLY A 43 6.04 0.86 -9.89
N GLU A 44 7.18 0.34 -9.44
CA GLU A 44 7.25 -0.76 -8.47
C GLU A 44 7.81 -0.32 -7.11
N ILE A 45 7.34 -0.99 -6.05
CA ILE A 45 7.85 -0.82 -4.68
C ILE A 45 7.81 -2.14 -3.92
N ALA A 46 8.84 -2.40 -3.12
CA ALA A 46 8.85 -3.48 -2.14
C ALA A 46 8.61 -2.90 -0.74
N LEU A 47 7.72 -3.53 0.02
CA LEU A 47 7.33 -3.10 1.35
C LEU A 47 7.40 -4.29 2.30
N SER A 48 7.82 -4.06 3.54
CA SER A 48 7.71 -5.10 4.57
C SER A 48 6.24 -5.38 4.90
N GLU A 49 5.94 -6.63 5.25
CA GLU A 49 4.60 -7.06 5.65
C GLU A 49 4.05 -6.21 6.82
N ARG A 50 4.93 -5.82 7.76
CA ARG A 50 4.59 -4.91 8.86
C ARG A 50 4.06 -3.58 8.36
N LEU A 51 4.74 -2.96 7.39
CA LEU A 51 4.36 -1.65 6.87
C LEU A 51 3.06 -1.72 6.07
N LEU A 52 2.86 -2.81 5.32
CA LEU A 52 1.62 -3.07 4.59
C LEU A 52 0.43 -3.21 5.55
N ARG A 53 0.56 -4.03 6.60
CA ARG A 53 -0.47 -4.17 7.64
C ARG A 53 -0.80 -2.84 8.30
N LEU A 54 0.22 -2.03 8.57
CA LEU A 54 0.09 -0.72 9.18
C LEU A 54 -0.61 0.30 8.26
N ALA A 55 -0.33 0.26 6.95
CA ALA A 55 -1.01 1.10 5.96
C ALA A 55 -2.49 0.74 5.81
N VAL A 56 -2.82 -0.56 5.82
CA VAL A 56 -4.20 -1.06 5.80
C VAL A 56 -4.94 -0.71 7.10
N ALA A 57 -4.33 -0.94 8.26
CA ALA A 57 -4.93 -0.62 9.56
C ALA A 57 -5.21 0.88 9.74
N ARG A 58 -4.41 1.74 9.10
CA ARG A 58 -4.62 3.20 9.06
C ARG A 58 -5.60 3.65 7.97
N GLY A 59 -6.17 2.74 7.18
CA GLY A 59 -7.09 3.06 6.10
C GLY A 59 -6.46 3.79 4.91
N LEU A 60 -5.12 3.86 4.85
CA LEU A 60 -4.40 4.53 3.77
C LEU A 60 -4.47 3.73 2.48
N LEU A 61 -4.54 2.41 2.61
CA LEU A 61 -4.68 1.46 1.52
C LEU A 61 -5.85 0.53 1.76
N LYS A 62 -6.52 0.17 0.68
CA LYS A 62 -7.54 -0.88 0.68
C LYS A 62 -7.13 -1.99 -0.27
N ARG A 63 -7.31 -3.22 0.18
CA ARG A 63 -7.09 -4.41 -0.63
C ARG A 63 -8.37 -4.77 -1.35
N ARG A 64 -8.30 -4.88 -2.68
CA ARG A 64 -9.40 -5.30 -3.55
C ARG A 64 -8.94 -6.52 -4.34
N GLY A 65 -9.18 -7.70 -3.76
CA GLY A 65 -8.63 -8.96 -4.27
C GLY A 65 -7.09 -8.95 -4.26
N ARG A 66 -6.48 -8.98 -5.45
CA ARG A 66 -5.01 -8.88 -5.65
C ARG A 66 -4.53 -7.45 -5.89
N ALA A 67 -5.44 -6.48 -5.97
CA ALA A 67 -5.11 -5.07 -6.11
C ALA A 67 -5.04 -4.37 -4.74
N ILE A 68 -4.21 -3.34 -4.68
CA ILE A 68 -4.02 -2.41 -3.57
C ILE A 68 -4.27 -1.00 -4.13
N VAL A 69 -5.23 -0.30 -3.56
CA VAL A 69 -5.62 1.07 -3.97
C VAL A 69 -5.45 2.05 -2.82
N ALA A 70 -5.13 3.30 -3.12
CA ALA A 70 -5.08 4.37 -2.13
C ALA A 70 -6.50 4.81 -1.76
N GLY A 71 -6.76 4.95 -0.46
CA GLY A 71 -7.89 5.70 0.10
C GLY A 71 -9.16 5.79 -0.76
N ASN A 72 -9.59 7.02 -1.07
CA ASN A 72 -10.91 7.35 -1.63
C ASN A 72 -11.23 6.68 -2.98
N GLU A 73 -10.24 6.23 -3.75
CA GLU A 73 -10.46 5.53 -5.03
C GLU A 73 -11.08 4.13 -4.85
N ALA A 74 -11.03 3.54 -3.66
CA ALA A 74 -11.71 2.27 -3.40
C ALA A 74 -13.24 2.40 -3.31
N LEU A 75 -13.78 3.63 -3.24
CA LEU A 75 -15.23 3.87 -3.14
C LEU A 75 -15.93 3.93 -4.50
N GLU A 76 -15.20 4.21 -5.59
CA GLU A 76 -15.82 4.47 -6.90
C GLU A 76 -16.36 3.22 -7.60
N GLU A 77 -16.15 2.01 -7.07
CA GLU A 77 -16.76 0.80 -7.63
C GLU A 77 -17.94 0.23 -6.82
N THR A 78 -18.46 0.98 -5.84
CA THR A 78 -19.72 0.61 -5.15
C THR A 78 -20.90 1.49 -5.55
N ALA A 79 -20.74 2.34 -6.57
CA ALA A 79 -21.77 3.25 -7.08
C ALA A 79 -22.19 2.93 -8.54
N GLY A 80 -22.06 1.66 -8.94
CA GLY A 80 -22.59 1.13 -10.21
C GLY A 80 -23.82 0.29 -9.97
#